data_AF-A0A970AXY2-F1
#
_entry.id   AF-A0A970AXY2-F1
#
_cell.length_a   1.000
_cell.length_b   1.000
_cell.length_c   1.000
_cell.angle_alpha   90.00
_cell.angle_beta   90.00
_cell.angle_gamma   90.00
#
_symmetry.space_group_name_H-M   'P 1'
#
loop_
_entity.id
_entity.type
_entity.pdbx_description
1 polymer ?
#
loop_
_entity_poly.entity_id
_entity_poly.type
_entity_poly.pdbx_seq_one_letter_code
_entity_poly.pdbx_strand_id
1 'polypeptide(L)'
;MNKKIILSSFASLLFLSQAANSEIKVGQGSLTFNASVASQYIARGVDQNKDSVTPSVGADLTYPAGGFNLYVGAWVSGSDFNDGAGGQERDVYLGVTKAIGITTLDIGYITYNYPGVNSNIKAVNNAEYYAKLTVAPEKQPYTFGIAYYQDDTGGVKATAGNKADRNYYEVNATYDFGLVQSLISYGV
;
A
#
# COMPACT_ATOMS: atom_id res chain seq x y z
N MET A 1 -12.64 20.12 -23.10
CA MET A 1 -11.92 19.71 -21.88
C MET A 1 -11.15 18.44 -22.19
N ASN A 2 -9.86 18.56 -22.43
CA ASN A 2 -9.01 17.41 -22.78
C ASN A 2 -8.74 16.62 -21.50
N LYS A 3 -9.48 15.51 -21.30
CA LYS A 3 -9.13 14.52 -20.28
C LYS A 3 -7.81 13.90 -20.71
N LYS A 4 -6.69 14.36 -20.15
CA LYS A 4 -5.40 13.70 -20.32
C LYS A 4 -5.50 12.38 -19.58
N ILE A 5 -5.75 11.30 -20.30
CA ILE A 5 -5.59 9.94 -19.80
C ILE A 5 -4.09 9.77 -19.58
N ILE A 6 -3.64 9.90 -18.33
CA ILE A 6 -2.28 9.52 -17.97
C ILE A 6 -2.28 8.00 -17.88
N LEU A 7 -1.77 7.36 -18.93
CA LEU A 7 -1.57 5.93 -18.99
C LEU A 7 -0.26 5.63 -18.25
N SER A 8 -0.34 5.37 -16.94
CA SER A 8 0.81 4.97 -16.14
C SER A 8 0.84 3.45 -15.99
N SER A 9 1.42 2.75 -16.96
CA SER A 9 1.80 1.34 -16.79
C SER A 9 3.20 1.30 -16.17
N PHE A 10 3.31 0.95 -14.89
CA PHE A 10 4.60 0.76 -14.22
C PHE A 10 4.83 -0.72 -13.96
N ALA A 11 5.89 -1.28 -14.57
CA ALA A 11 6.41 -2.59 -14.20
C ALA A 11 7.49 -2.36 -13.13
N SER A 12 7.10 -2.35 -11.85
CA SER A 12 8.07 -2.39 -10.76
C SER A 12 8.58 -3.82 -10.64
N LEU A 13 9.88 -4.06 -10.86
CA LEU A 13 10.53 -5.28 -10.41
C LEU A 13 10.63 -5.22 -8.88
N LEU A 14 9.61 -5.73 -8.19
CA LEU A 14 9.72 -6.04 -6.78
C LEU A 14 10.49 -7.36 -6.68
N PHE A 15 11.78 -7.27 -6.34
CA PHE A 15 12.49 -8.41 -5.78
C PHE A 15 11.94 -8.64 -4.37
N LEU A 16 10.78 -9.28 -4.27
CA LEU A 16 10.44 -9.97 -3.02
C LEU A 16 11.47 -11.08 -2.90
N SER A 17 12.53 -10.85 -2.12
CA SER A 17 13.30 -11.97 -1.61
C SER A 17 12.28 -12.88 -0.95
N GLN A 18 12.18 -14.13 -1.40
CA GLN A 18 11.52 -15.18 -0.63
C GLN A 18 12.34 -15.41 0.65
N ALA A 19 12.38 -14.43 1.53
CA ALA A 19 12.68 -14.66 2.93
C ALA A 19 11.51 -15.51 3.41
N ALA A 20 11.79 -16.73 3.82
CA ALA A 20 10.81 -17.59 4.47
C ALA A 20 10.10 -16.75 5.55
N ASN A 21 8.84 -16.38 5.31
CA ASN A 21 8.04 -15.62 6.26
C ASN A 21 7.87 -16.51 7.50
N SER A 22 8.73 -16.33 8.49
CA SER A 22 8.60 -17.06 9.75
C SER A 22 7.42 -16.46 10.49
N GLU A 23 6.31 -17.18 10.49
CA GLU A 23 5.12 -16.81 11.23
C GLU A 23 5.32 -17.16 12.71
N ILE A 24 5.24 -16.16 13.58
CA ILE A 24 5.24 -16.36 15.04
C ILE A 24 3.78 -16.49 15.48
N LYS A 25 3.40 -17.66 16.01
CA LYS A 25 2.05 -17.87 16.54
C LYS A 25 1.84 -17.05 17.82
N VAL A 26 0.75 -16.29 17.87
CA VAL A 26 0.32 -15.49 19.04
C VAL A 26 -1.10 -15.90 19.40
N GLY A 27 -1.24 -16.94 20.23
CA GLY A 27 -2.53 -17.56 20.50
C GLY A 27 -3.13 -18.15 19.22
N GLN A 28 -4.36 -17.72 18.88
CA GLN A 28 -5.00 -18.08 17.60
C GLN A 28 -4.51 -17.22 16.43
N GLY A 29 -3.83 -16.11 16.72
CA GLY A 29 -3.30 -15.20 15.73
C GLY A 29 -1.86 -15.51 15.32
N SER A 30 -1.34 -14.64 14.49
CA SER A 30 -0.03 -14.75 13.89
C SER A 30 0.63 -13.40 13.73
N LEU A 31 1.89 -13.33 14.12
CA LEU A 31 2.76 -12.18 13.91
C LEU A 31 3.73 -12.52 12.78
N THR A 32 3.73 -11.71 11.74
CA THR A 32 4.64 -11.83 10.60
C THR A 32 5.45 -10.57 10.45
N PHE A 33 6.66 -10.71 9.91
CA PHE A 33 7.55 -9.60 9.62
C PHE A 33 7.92 -9.65 8.15
N ASN A 34 8.00 -8.48 7.53
CA ASN A 34 8.43 -8.33 6.15
C ASN A 34 9.57 -7.31 6.06
N ALA A 35 10.44 -7.50 5.08
CA ALA A 35 11.52 -6.57 4.77
C ALA A 35 11.76 -6.59 3.26
N SER A 36 12.05 -5.43 2.69
CA SER A 36 12.35 -5.32 1.26
C SER A 36 13.35 -4.21 0.97
N VAL A 37 13.86 -4.21 -0.25
CA VAL A 37 14.63 -3.12 -0.81
C VAL A 37 14.10 -2.82 -2.20
N ALA A 38 13.87 -1.55 -2.49
CA ALA A 38 13.39 -1.10 -3.79
C ALA A 38 14.46 -0.20 -4.44
N SER A 39 14.67 -0.37 -5.74
CA SER A 39 15.46 0.60 -6.53
C SER A 39 14.71 1.90 -6.74
N GLN A 40 13.37 1.83 -6.83
CA GLN A 40 12.45 2.96 -6.88
C GLN A 40 11.22 2.60 -6.04
N TYR A 41 10.80 3.49 -5.15
CA TYR A 41 9.60 3.31 -4.36
C TYR A 41 8.46 4.09 -5.01
N ILE A 42 7.63 3.40 -5.79
CA ILE A 42 6.47 4.00 -6.46
C ILE A 42 5.21 3.74 -5.65
N ALA A 43 4.52 4.79 -5.22
CA ALA A 43 3.19 4.74 -4.62
C ALA A 43 2.20 5.52 -5.48
N ARG A 44 1.12 4.86 -5.93
CA ARG A 44 0.07 5.46 -6.78
C ARG A 44 0.60 6.21 -8.01
N GLY A 45 1.66 5.67 -8.63
CA GLY A 45 2.30 6.25 -9.81
C GLY A 45 3.25 7.42 -9.52
N VAL A 46 3.50 7.75 -8.26
CA VAL A 46 4.43 8.79 -7.83
C VAL A 46 5.65 8.14 -7.19
N ASP A 47 6.84 8.52 -7.66
CA ASP A 47 8.10 8.18 -7.01
C ASP A 47 8.22 8.91 -5.67
N GLN A 48 8.39 8.13 -4.60
CA GLN A 48 8.49 8.59 -3.21
C GLN A 48 9.94 8.71 -2.74
N ASN A 49 10.93 8.34 -3.56
CA ASN A 49 12.32 8.25 -3.13
C ASN A 49 13.37 8.73 -4.16
N LYS A 50 12.96 9.44 -5.22
CA LYS A 50 13.84 10.04 -6.26
C LYS A 50 14.80 9.01 -6.84
N ASP A 51 14.27 7.89 -7.29
CA ASP A 51 15.03 6.79 -7.88
C ASP A 51 16.16 6.24 -7.00
N SER A 52 16.05 6.40 -5.67
CA SER A 52 17.09 6.00 -4.73
C SER A 52 16.82 4.62 -4.15
N VAL A 53 17.88 3.81 -4.00
CA VAL A 53 17.78 2.52 -3.31
C VAL A 53 17.25 2.74 -1.89
N THR A 54 16.11 2.13 -1.57
CA THR A 54 15.38 2.38 -0.34
C THR A 54 14.96 1.09 0.34
N PRO A 55 15.35 0.88 1.61
CA PRO A 55 14.87 -0.25 2.39
C PRO A 55 13.46 0.01 2.93
N SER A 56 12.73 -1.08 3.18
CA SER A 56 11.50 -1.06 3.97
C SER A 56 11.40 -2.25 4.90
N VAL A 57 10.65 -2.09 5.99
CA VAL A 57 10.34 -3.13 6.96
C VAL A 57 8.91 -2.99 7.45
N GLY A 58 8.27 -4.11 7.79
CA GLY A 58 6.92 -4.13 8.33
C GLY A 58 6.68 -5.28 9.29
N ALA A 59 5.64 -5.14 10.09
CA ALA A 59 5.15 -6.17 11.00
C ALA A 59 3.62 -6.19 10.99
N ASP A 60 3.06 -7.39 10.92
CA ASP A 60 1.62 -7.63 10.79
C ASP A 60 1.17 -8.64 11.83
N LEU A 61 0.22 -8.25 12.68
CA LEU A 61 -0.51 -9.14 13.57
C LEU A 61 -1.87 -9.45 12.94
N THR A 62 -2.13 -10.72 12.67
CA THR A 62 -3.41 -11.22 12.17
C THR A 62 -4.08 -12.09 13.23
N TYR A 63 -5.39 -11.98 13.40
CA TYR A 63 -6.16 -12.77 14.35
C TYR A 63 -7.47 -13.29 13.69
N PRO A 64 -7.68 -14.62 13.66
CA PRO A 64 -8.91 -15.19 13.12
C PRO A 64 -10.09 -14.95 14.08
N ALA A 65 -11.19 -14.42 13.56
CA ALA A 65 -12.39 -14.11 14.32
C ALA A 65 -13.65 -14.43 13.50
N GLY A 66 -14.37 -15.50 13.87
CA GLY A 66 -15.71 -15.77 13.34
C GLY A 66 -15.81 -15.92 11.81
N GLY A 67 -14.76 -16.46 11.16
CA GLY A 67 -14.70 -16.62 9.70
C GLY A 67 -14.14 -15.40 8.95
N PHE A 68 -13.61 -14.42 9.68
CA PHE A 68 -12.84 -13.29 9.17
C PHE A 68 -11.43 -13.31 9.78
N ASN A 69 -10.51 -12.54 9.24
CA ASN A 69 -9.22 -12.25 9.86
C ASN A 69 -9.14 -10.76 10.16
N LEU A 70 -9.05 -10.41 11.44
CA LEU A 70 -8.69 -9.06 11.86
C LEU A 70 -7.19 -8.89 11.73
N TYR A 71 -6.73 -7.71 11.34
CA TYR A 71 -5.31 -7.41 11.32
C TYR A 71 -5.01 -5.99 11.79
N VAL A 72 -3.80 -5.84 12.34
CA VAL A 72 -3.15 -4.56 12.58
C VAL A 72 -1.70 -4.70 12.17
N GLY A 73 -1.17 -3.69 11.51
CA GLY A 73 0.21 -3.70 11.06
C GLY A 73 0.81 -2.30 11.05
N ALA A 74 2.13 -2.30 10.95
CA ALA A 74 2.91 -1.10 10.77
C ALA A 74 4.01 -1.35 9.74
N TRP A 75 4.30 -0.33 8.96
CA TRP A 75 5.30 -0.38 7.90
C TRP A 75 6.13 0.91 7.91
N VAL A 76 7.42 0.78 7.60
CA VAL A 76 8.35 1.91 7.55
C VAL A 76 9.25 1.79 6.33
N SER A 77 9.44 2.89 5.62
CA SER A 77 10.42 2.98 4.53
C SER A 77 11.05 4.36 4.44
N GLY A 78 12.14 4.46 3.68
CA GLY A 78 12.73 5.75 3.34
C GLY A 78 11.83 6.53 2.38
N SER A 79 11.84 7.85 2.49
CA SER A 79 11.11 8.75 1.60
C SER A 79 11.88 10.03 1.31
N ASP A 80 11.50 10.74 0.26
CA ASP A 80 12.14 11.97 -0.22
C ASP A 80 11.43 13.27 0.20
N PHE A 81 10.34 13.17 0.97
CA PHE A 81 9.51 14.31 1.38
C PHE A 81 10.15 15.23 2.43
N ASN A 82 11.26 14.82 3.04
CA ASN A 82 12.07 15.69 3.91
C ASN A 82 13.19 16.34 3.10
N ASP A 83 13.41 17.64 3.31
CA ASP A 83 14.60 18.33 2.82
C ASP A 83 15.85 17.75 3.53
N GLY A 84 16.59 16.87 2.84
CA GLY A 84 17.84 16.25 3.32
C GLY A 84 17.86 14.72 3.24
N ALA A 85 18.99 14.11 3.60
CA ALA A 85 19.12 12.65 3.68
C ALA A 85 18.44 12.13 4.95
N GLY A 86 17.33 11.40 4.83
CA GLY A 86 16.70 10.70 5.97
C GLY A 86 15.19 10.84 6.13
N GLY A 87 14.44 11.19 5.08
CA GLY A 87 12.99 11.09 5.10
C GLY A 87 12.52 9.66 5.38
N GLN A 88 11.43 9.53 6.15
CA GLN A 88 10.79 8.26 6.41
C GLN A 88 9.30 8.39 6.21
N GLU A 89 8.70 7.36 5.63
CA GLU A 89 7.28 7.08 5.66
C GLU A 89 7.01 6.06 6.77
N ARG A 90 5.99 6.32 7.57
CA ARG A 90 5.55 5.45 8.66
C ARG A 90 4.05 5.24 8.54
N ASP A 91 3.71 4.00 8.26
CA ASP A 91 2.33 3.61 8.07
C ASP A 91 1.88 2.77 9.23
N VAL A 92 0.64 3.01 9.65
CA VAL A 92 -0.08 2.17 10.60
C VAL A 92 -1.42 1.88 9.99
N TYR A 93 -1.80 0.60 9.95
CA TYR A 93 -3.03 0.16 9.35
C TYR A 93 -3.70 -0.91 10.18
N LEU A 94 -5.01 -1.00 10.03
CA LEU A 94 -5.82 -2.05 10.63
C LEU A 94 -7.01 -2.34 9.74
N GLY A 95 -7.53 -3.55 9.83
CA GLY A 95 -8.67 -3.93 9.02
C GLY A 95 -9.17 -5.33 9.27
N VAL A 96 -10.01 -5.78 8.36
CA VAL A 96 -10.61 -7.11 8.35
C VAL A 96 -10.58 -7.66 6.94
N THR A 97 -10.14 -8.91 6.80
CA THR A 97 -10.23 -9.66 5.56
C THR A 97 -11.19 -10.84 5.68
N LYS A 98 -11.79 -11.22 4.55
CA LYS A 98 -12.55 -12.46 4.41
C LYS A 98 -12.34 -13.07 3.04
N ALA A 99 -11.84 -14.30 3.02
CA ALA A 99 -11.80 -15.13 1.83
C ALA A 99 -13.17 -15.81 1.61
N ILE A 100 -13.66 -15.76 0.37
CA ILE A 100 -14.90 -16.35 -0.13
C ILE A 100 -14.55 -17.06 -1.44
N GLY A 101 -14.16 -18.33 -1.36
CA GLY A 101 -13.62 -19.06 -2.51
C GLY A 101 -12.33 -18.41 -3.01
N ILE A 102 -12.30 -18.08 -4.31
CA ILE A 102 -11.16 -17.43 -4.97
C ILE A 102 -11.07 -15.91 -4.73
N THR A 103 -12.01 -15.35 -3.96
CA THR A 103 -12.14 -13.90 -3.78
C THR A 103 -11.84 -13.53 -2.34
N THR A 104 -11.06 -12.47 -2.12
CA THR A 104 -10.79 -11.88 -0.81
C THR A 104 -11.35 -10.47 -0.77
N LEU A 105 -12.23 -10.21 0.19
CA LEU A 105 -12.65 -8.86 0.57
C LEU A 105 -11.75 -8.36 1.69
N ASP A 106 -11.27 -7.13 1.56
CA ASP A 106 -10.46 -6.45 2.57
C ASP A 106 -11.03 -5.04 2.82
N ILE A 107 -11.32 -4.73 4.07
CA ILE A 107 -11.78 -3.41 4.49
C ILE A 107 -10.89 -2.94 5.63
N GLY A 108 -10.37 -1.73 5.53
CA GLY A 108 -9.44 -1.23 6.52
C GLY A 108 -9.31 0.28 6.56
N TYR A 109 -8.37 0.70 7.39
CA TYR A 109 -7.99 2.07 7.58
C TYR A 109 -6.47 2.14 7.70
N ILE A 110 -5.87 3.15 7.08
CA ILE A 110 -4.43 3.36 7.08
C ILE A 110 -4.12 4.83 7.35
N THR A 111 -3.06 5.09 8.11
CA THR A 111 -2.48 6.42 8.29
C THR A 111 -1.08 6.42 7.70
N TYR A 112 -0.76 7.43 6.91
CA TYR A 112 0.55 7.71 6.36
C TYR A 112 1.16 8.88 7.12
N ASN A 113 2.28 8.65 7.78
CA ASN A 113 2.96 9.68 8.57
C ASN A 113 4.40 9.85 8.11
N TYR A 114 4.81 11.09 7.86
CA TYR A 114 6.14 11.47 7.41
C TYR A 114 6.79 12.38 8.46
N PRO A 115 7.49 11.81 9.46
CA PRO A 115 8.12 12.60 10.52
C PRO A 115 9.16 13.56 9.96
N GLY A 116 9.20 14.80 10.46
CA GLY A 116 10.16 15.82 10.03
C GLY A 116 9.67 16.67 8.86
N VAL A 117 8.58 16.30 8.19
CA VAL A 117 7.97 17.14 7.16
C VAL A 117 7.31 18.34 7.83
N ASN A 118 7.56 19.55 7.32
CA ASN A 118 6.97 20.78 7.83
C ASN A 118 5.43 20.66 7.82
N SER A 119 4.81 20.77 8.99
CA SER A 119 3.36 20.61 9.23
C SER A 119 2.48 21.62 8.47
N ASN A 120 3.07 22.63 7.84
CA ASN A 120 2.38 23.51 6.89
C ASN A 120 2.10 22.85 5.53
N ILE A 121 2.80 21.76 5.18
CA ILE A 121 2.45 20.91 4.05
C ILE A 121 1.47 19.85 4.55
N LYS A 122 0.21 20.27 4.77
CA LYS A 122 -0.91 19.37 5.13
C LYS A 122 -1.16 18.23 4.13
N ALA A 123 -0.49 18.25 2.98
CA ALA A 123 -0.62 17.27 1.92
C ALA A 123 0.04 15.93 2.21
N VAL A 124 1.01 15.87 3.13
CA VAL A 124 1.94 14.74 3.21
C VAL A 124 1.47 13.68 4.21
N ASN A 125 1.07 14.08 5.42
CA ASN A 125 0.41 13.14 6.33
C ASN A 125 -1.04 12.93 5.91
N ASN A 126 -1.45 11.67 5.72
CA ASN A 126 -2.82 11.34 5.33
C ASN A 126 -3.39 10.20 6.17
N ALA A 127 -4.71 10.06 6.13
CA ALA A 127 -5.39 8.88 6.60
C ALA A 127 -6.56 8.55 5.69
N GLU A 128 -6.78 7.26 5.46
CA GLU A 128 -7.70 6.77 4.44
C GLU A 128 -8.43 5.53 4.93
N TYR A 129 -9.75 5.48 4.70
CA TYR A 129 -10.50 4.23 4.71
C TYR A 129 -10.31 3.54 3.36
N TYR A 130 -10.26 2.21 3.33
CA TYR A 130 -10.24 1.49 2.07
C TYR A 130 -11.12 0.25 2.04
N ALA A 131 -11.51 -0.11 0.82
CA ALA A 131 -12.12 -1.38 0.49
C ALA A 131 -11.42 -1.96 -0.74
N LYS A 132 -11.01 -3.23 -0.67
CA LYS A 132 -10.35 -3.95 -1.75
C LYS A 132 -11.04 -5.26 -2.01
N LEU A 133 -11.07 -5.66 -3.28
CA LEU A 133 -11.51 -6.97 -3.70
C LEU A 133 -10.40 -7.58 -4.56
N THR A 134 -9.88 -8.73 -4.12
CA THR A 134 -8.84 -9.47 -4.84
C THR A 134 -9.41 -10.80 -5.29
N VAL A 135 -9.20 -11.16 -6.56
CA VAL A 135 -9.54 -12.47 -7.12
C VAL A 135 -8.26 -13.21 -7.47
N ALA A 136 -8.05 -14.38 -6.86
CA ALA A 136 -6.90 -15.24 -7.03
C ALA A 136 -7.38 -16.67 -7.34
N PRO A 137 -7.49 -17.05 -8.64
CA PRO A 137 -7.92 -18.39 -9.01
C PRO A 137 -6.97 -19.47 -8.51
N GLU A 138 -7.53 -20.60 -8.07
CA GLU A 138 -6.74 -21.70 -7.52
C GLU A 138 -5.70 -22.22 -8.52
N LYS A 139 -4.46 -22.37 -8.04
CA LYS A 139 -3.32 -22.90 -8.80
C LYS A 139 -3.00 -22.10 -10.07
N GLN A 140 -3.46 -20.86 -10.17
CA GLN A 140 -3.08 -19.95 -11.25
C GLN A 140 -2.04 -18.94 -10.75
N PRO A 141 -1.09 -18.52 -11.62
CA PRO A 141 -0.04 -17.58 -11.25
C PRO A 141 -0.49 -16.12 -11.28
N TYR A 142 -1.77 -15.83 -11.52
CA TYR A 142 -2.27 -14.46 -11.71
C TYR A 142 -3.34 -14.07 -10.70
N THR A 143 -3.39 -12.78 -10.36
CA THR A 143 -4.43 -12.20 -9.53
C THR A 143 -4.99 -10.93 -10.17
N PHE A 144 -6.23 -10.59 -9.84
CA PHE A 144 -6.87 -9.33 -10.20
C PHE A 144 -7.33 -8.62 -8.94
N GLY A 145 -7.14 -7.30 -8.90
CA GLY A 145 -7.52 -6.47 -7.77
C GLY A 145 -8.31 -5.25 -8.21
N ILE A 146 -9.28 -4.86 -7.38
CA ILE A 146 -9.85 -3.52 -7.38
C ILE A 146 -9.74 -2.93 -5.98
N ALA A 147 -9.47 -1.64 -5.87
CA ALA A 147 -9.39 -0.95 -4.60
C ALA A 147 -10.03 0.43 -4.68
N TYR A 148 -10.62 0.85 -3.56
CA TYR A 148 -11.10 2.20 -3.33
C TYR A 148 -10.53 2.69 -2.00
N TYR A 149 -9.99 3.90 -2.00
CA TYR A 149 -9.48 4.61 -0.83
C TYR A 149 -10.25 5.91 -0.71
N GLN A 150 -10.79 6.17 0.47
CA GLN A 150 -11.49 7.40 0.80
C GLN A 150 -10.64 8.21 1.78
N ASP A 151 -10.39 9.46 1.45
CA ASP A 151 -9.64 10.39 2.29
C ASP A 151 -10.42 10.76 3.55
N ASP A 152 -9.79 10.62 4.73
CA ASP A 152 -10.36 11.00 6.03
C ASP A 152 -9.78 12.33 6.58
N THR A 153 -8.82 12.94 5.89
CA THR A 153 -8.21 14.20 6.34
C THR A 153 -8.93 15.45 5.84
N GLY A 154 -9.92 15.27 4.97
CA GLY A 154 -10.72 16.35 4.39
C GLY A 154 -10.03 17.08 3.25
N GLY A 155 -9.05 16.41 2.61
CA GLY A 155 -8.32 16.82 1.42
C GLY A 155 -7.18 17.83 1.67
N VAL A 156 -6.30 17.98 0.67
CA VAL A 156 -5.28 19.03 0.68
C VAL A 156 -5.94 20.36 0.30
N LYS A 157 -5.68 21.41 1.09
CA LYS A 157 -5.95 22.78 0.64
C LYS A 157 -4.93 23.14 -0.44
N ALA A 158 -5.32 23.01 -1.70
CA ALA A 158 -4.52 23.60 -2.77
C ALA A 158 -4.40 25.11 -2.51
N THR A 159 -3.24 25.69 -2.77
CA THR A 159 -3.02 27.13 -2.69
C THR A 159 -4.16 27.82 -3.45
N ALA A 160 -4.96 28.64 -2.76
CA ALA A 160 -6.23 29.25 -3.18
C ALA A 160 -7.54 28.47 -2.90
N GLY A 161 -7.75 28.01 -1.67
CA GLY A 161 -9.10 27.84 -1.09
C GLY A 161 -9.94 26.65 -1.60
N ASN A 162 -9.49 25.98 -2.67
CA ASN A 162 -10.13 24.79 -3.19
C ASN A 162 -9.56 23.54 -2.52
N LYS A 163 -10.45 22.69 -2.00
CA LYS A 163 -10.10 21.35 -1.55
C LYS A 163 -9.99 20.45 -2.79
N ALA A 164 -8.88 19.74 -2.93
CA ALA A 164 -8.82 18.59 -3.82
C ALA A 164 -9.18 17.35 -2.99
N ASP A 165 -10.25 16.66 -3.40
CA ASP A 165 -10.58 15.33 -2.88
C ASP A 165 -9.45 14.36 -3.28
N ARG A 166 -9.04 13.49 -2.35
CA ARG A 166 -7.93 12.54 -2.50
C ARG A 166 -8.41 11.10 -2.64
N ASN A 167 -9.71 10.88 -2.81
CA ASN A 167 -10.23 9.54 -3.07
C ASN A 167 -9.49 8.92 -4.27
N TYR A 168 -9.10 7.66 -4.11
CA TYR A 168 -8.30 6.95 -5.09
C TYR A 168 -8.96 5.62 -5.43
N TYR A 169 -9.11 5.35 -6.72
CA TYR A 169 -9.60 4.09 -7.26
C TYR A 169 -8.45 3.39 -7.95
N GLU A 170 -8.34 2.08 -7.80
CA GLU A 170 -7.33 1.29 -8.50
C GLU A 170 -7.93 0.01 -9.07
N VAL A 171 -7.48 -0.34 -10.28
CA VAL A 171 -7.57 -1.68 -10.84
C VAL A 171 -6.15 -2.19 -11.03
N ASN A 172 -5.87 -3.44 -10.65
CA ASN A 172 -4.56 -4.03 -10.82
C ASN A 172 -4.64 -5.51 -11.20
N ALA A 173 -3.54 -6.01 -11.76
CA ALA A 173 -3.32 -7.41 -12.04
C ALA A 173 -1.87 -7.78 -11.75
N THR A 174 -1.65 -8.97 -11.18
CA THR A 174 -0.31 -9.52 -10.98
C THR A 174 -0.14 -10.83 -11.73
N TYR A 175 1.11 -11.14 -12.10
CA TYR A 175 1.50 -12.46 -12.58
C TYR A 175 2.82 -12.87 -11.94
N ASP A 176 2.84 -14.06 -11.35
CA ASP A 176 4.00 -14.67 -10.70
C ASP A 176 4.74 -15.63 -11.66
N PHE A 177 5.99 -15.31 -11.96
CA PHE A 177 6.92 -16.14 -12.75
C PHE A 177 7.84 -17.00 -11.86
N GLY A 178 7.55 -17.10 -10.56
CA GLY A 178 8.28 -17.88 -9.56
C GLY A 178 9.40 -17.08 -8.88
N LEU A 179 10.40 -16.64 -9.65
CA LEU A 179 11.50 -15.79 -9.13
C LEU A 179 11.22 -14.29 -9.26
N VAL A 180 10.26 -13.94 -10.12
CA VAL A 180 9.93 -12.55 -10.46
C VAL A 180 8.41 -12.44 -10.51
N GLN A 181 7.88 -11.36 -9.96
CA GLN A 181 6.47 -11.01 -10.11
C GLN A 181 6.36 -9.75 -10.98
N SER A 182 5.32 -9.70 -11.81
CA SER A 182 4.90 -8.47 -12.48
C SER A 182 3.61 -7.95 -11.85
N LEU A 183 3.51 -6.64 -11.77
CA LEU A 183 2.31 -5.90 -11.38
C LEU A 183 2.00 -4.90 -12.50
N ILE A 184 0.75 -4.82 -12.90
CA ILE A 184 0.21 -3.72 -13.70
C ILE A 184 -0.93 -3.13 -12.89
N SER A 185 -0.92 -1.82 -12.68
CA SER A 185 -1.99 -1.10 -12.02
C SER A 185 -2.37 0.16 -12.79
N TYR A 186 -3.63 0.56 -12.63
CA TYR A 186 -4.15 1.83 -13.10
C TYR A 186 -5.03 2.41 -12.01
N GLY A 187 -4.79 3.66 -11.63
CA GLY A 187 -5.60 4.34 -10.64
C GLY A 187 -5.84 5.81 -10.92
N VAL A 188 -6.91 6.35 -10.34
CA VAL A 188 -7.43 7.71 -10.51
C VAL A 188 -7.98 8.29 -9.23
#